data_AF-A0AAV1L4Y1-F1
#
_entry.id   AF-A0AAV1L4Y1-F1
#
_cell.length_a   1.000
_cell.length_b   1.000
_cell.length_c   1.000
_cell.angle_alpha   90.00
_cell.angle_beta   90.00
_cell.angle_gamma   90.00
#
_symmetry.space_group_name_H-M   'P 1'
#
loop_
_entity.id
_entity.type
_entity.pdbx_description
1 polymer ?
#
loop_
_entity_poly.entity_id
_entity_poly.type
_entity_poly.pdbx_seq_one_letter_code
_entity_poly.pdbx_strand_id
1 'polypeptide(L)'
;MQPTTDVQTVCPDTVREPECIKALSKLTKKRIERCPEYSKNIDLYTRLSEWLSSCGVQNCLQDLTFFATANCSDSVAIDFFVNKVSVEYSDTFKIFKDIFKTVLSEQYTCNSFSFL
;
A
#
# COMPACT_ATOMS: atom_id res chain seq x y z
N MET A 1 6.17 10.73 10.86
CA MET A 1 5.44 11.54 9.86
C MET A 1 4.97 10.60 8.77
N GLN A 2 3.66 10.50 8.51
CA GLN A 2 3.08 9.48 7.62
C GLN A 2 2.50 10.11 6.34
N PRO A 3 2.81 9.58 5.15
CA PRO A 3 2.28 10.09 3.87
C PRO A 3 0.75 10.04 3.76
N THR A 4 0.09 9.03 4.32
CA THR A 4 -1.38 8.91 4.36
C THR A 4 -2.03 10.05 5.14
N THR A 5 -1.46 10.43 6.29
CA THR A 5 -1.94 11.56 7.08
C THR A 5 -1.77 12.89 6.35
N ASP A 6 -0.80 13.00 5.44
CA ASP A 6 -0.55 14.23 4.69
C ASP A 6 -1.63 14.48 3.66
N VAL A 7 -1.97 13.45 2.89
CA VAL A 7 -3.07 13.51 1.93
C VAL A 7 -4.36 13.90 2.66
N GLN A 8 -4.70 13.27 3.79
CA GLN A 8 -5.89 13.63 4.58
C GLN A 8 -5.84 15.06 5.13
N THR A 9 -4.65 15.57 5.47
CA THR A 9 -4.48 16.92 6.02
C THR A 9 -4.68 18.01 4.96
N VAL A 10 -4.19 17.77 3.73
CA VAL A 10 -4.22 18.79 2.66
C VAL A 10 -5.31 18.59 1.61
N CYS A 11 -5.93 17.42 1.59
CA CYS A 11 -6.96 17.04 0.62
C CYS A 11 -8.23 16.53 1.32
N PRO A 12 -8.87 17.34 2.19
CA PRO A 12 -10.22 17.02 2.67
C PRO A 12 -11.21 17.05 1.49
N ASP A 13 -12.33 16.33 1.60
CA ASP A 13 -13.33 16.13 0.53
C ASP A 13 -13.89 17.42 -0.09
N THR A 14 -13.70 18.55 0.57
CA THR A 14 -14.17 19.88 0.17
C THR A 14 -13.19 20.65 -0.72
N VAL A 15 -11.96 20.17 -0.92
CA VAL A 15 -10.91 20.84 -1.68
C VAL A 15 -10.82 20.29 -3.11
N ARG A 16 -10.68 21.16 -4.10
CA ARG A 16 -10.53 20.75 -5.50
C ARG A 16 -9.18 20.05 -5.70
N GLU A 17 -9.17 18.99 -6.52
CA GLU A 17 -7.99 18.17 -6.79
C GLU A 17 -6.71 18.98 -7.13
N PRO A 18 -6.74 20.03 -7.98
CA PRO A 18 -5.53 20.80 -8.29
C PRO A 18 -4.97 21.58 -7.08
N GLU A 19 -5.84 22.04 -6.18
CA GLU A 19 -5.46 22.77 -4.97
C GLU A 19 -4.83 21.82 -3.94
N CYS A 20 -5.41 20.62 -3.82
CA CYS A 20 -4.87 19.50 -3.05
C CYS A 20 -3.46 19.12 -3.52
N ILE A 21 -3.25 18.91 -4.82
CA ILE A 21 -1.94 18.53 -5.38
C ILE A 21 -0.88 19.59 -5.04
N LYS A 22 -1.22 20.88 -5.19
CA LYS A 22 -0.30 21.98 -4.88
C LYS A 22 0.04 22.05 -3.39
N ALA A 23 -0.94 21.87 -2.52
CA ALA A 23 -0.74 21.87 -1.07
C ALA A 23 0.10 20.67 -0.61
N LEU A 24 -0.18 19.48 -1.16
CA LEU A 24 0.56 18.25 -0.89
C LEU A 24 2.02 18.38 -1.30
N SER A 25 2.29 18.90 -2.50
CA SER A 25 3.65 19.14 -2.99
C SER A 25 4.47 20.04 -2.05
N LYS A 26 3.85 21.12 -1.54
CA LYS A 26 4.50 22.04 -0.61
C LYS A 26 4.77 21.39 0.75
N LEU A 27 3.83 20.60 1.27
CA LEU A 27 3.98 19.88 2.54
C LEU A 27 5.08 18.82 2.44
N THR A 28 5.06 18.04 1.36
CA THR A 28 6.10 17.04 1.05
C THR A 28 7.48 17.67 1.02
N LYS A 29 7.66 18.79 0.31
CA LYS A 29 8.94 19.50 0.26
C LYS A 29 9.44 19.90 1.65
N LYS A 30 8.58 20.51 2.47
CA LYS A 30 8.92 20.88 3.86
C LYS A 30 9.32 19.68 4.72
N ARG A 31 8.68 18.53 4.50
CA ARG A 31 9.00 17.31 5.25
C ARG A 31 10.30 16.68 4.81
N ILE A 32 10.61 16.69 3.51
CA ILE A 32 11.91 16.25 3.00
C ILE A 32 13.03 17.17 3.53
N GLU A 33 12.81 18.49 3.56
CA GLU A 33 13.77 19.45 4.14
C GLU A 33 14.04 19.17 5.62
N ARG A 34 13.02 18.78 6.39
CA ARG A 34 13.15 18.44 7.81
C ARG A 34 13.69 17.03 8.05
N CYS A 35 13.39 16.10 7.16
CA CYS A 35 13.81 14.71 7.20
C CYS A 35 14.03 14.18 5.77
N PRO A 36 15.29 14.09 5.31
CA PRO A 36 15.59 13.60 3.97
C PRO A 36 15.07 12.18 3.68
N GLU A 37 15.07 11.32 4.72
CA GLU A 37 14.55 9.95 4.65
C GLU A 37 13.03 9.88 4.42
N TYR A 38 12.31 11.01 4.54
CA TYR A 38 10.89 11.09 4.22
C TYR A 38 10.58 10.68 2.78
N SER A 39 11.51 10.92 1.86
CA SER A 39 11.43 10.48 0.46
C SER A 39 11.25 8.97 0.29
N LYS A 40 11.91 8.17 1.14
CA LYS A 40 11.78 6.70 1.13
C LYS A 40 10.39 6.24 1.56
N ASN A 41 9.76 6.98 2.47
CA ASN A 41 8.40 6.69 2.92
C ASN A 41 7.39 6.95 1.81
N ILE A 42 7.62 8.00 1.02
CA ILE A 42 6.80 8.31 -0.15
C ILE A 42 6.97 7.19 -1.18
N ASP A 43 8.19 6.76 -1.47
CA ASP A 43 8.46 5.63 -2.38
C ASP A 43 7.70 4.36 -1.97
N LEU A 44 7.80 3.96 -0.71
CA LEU A 44 7.10 2.77 -0.21
C LEU A 44 5.58 2.92 -0.25
N TYR A 45 5.05 4.08 0.12
CA TYR A 45 3.62 4.36 0.03
C TYR A 45 3.13 4.29 -1.42
N THR A 46 3.89 4.86 -2.36
CA THR A 46 3.57 4.80 -3.79
C THR A 46 3.59 3.37 -4.30
N ARG A 47 4.67 2.61 -4.02
CA ARG A 47 4.77 1.20 -4.42
C ARG A 47 3.65 0.33 -3.85
N LEU A 48 3.27 0.55 -2.59
CA LEU A 48 2.15 -0.17 -1.96
C LEU A 48 0.81 0.21 -2.59
N SER A 49 0.59 1.50 -2.85
CA SER A 49 -0.62 2.00 -3.51
C SER A 49 -0.75 1.43 -4.92
N GLU A 50 0.33 1.46 -5.71
CA GLU A 50 0.38 0.89 -7.05
C GLU A 50 0.13 -0.62 -7.05
N TRP A 51 0.71 -1.35 -6.07
CA TRP A 51 0.43 -2.77 -5.89
C TRP A 51 -1.05 -3.03 -5.58
N LEU A 52 -1.65 -2.30 -4.64
CA LEU A 52 -3.08 -2.42 -4.29
C LEU A 52 -3.99 -2.11 -5.49
N SER A 53 -3.61 -1.16 -6.33
CA SER A 53 -4.34 -0.79 -7.54
C SER A 53 -4.03 -1.69 -8.75
N SER A 54 -3.09 -2.65 -8.63
CA SER A 54 -2.72 -3.52 -9.74
C SER A 54 -3.84 -4.51 -10.08
N CYS A 55 -3.99 -4.82 -11.38
CA CYS A 55 -4.97 -5.81 -11.83
C CYS A 55 -4.77 -7.18 -11.15
N GLY A 56 -3.52 -7.56 -10.84
CA GLY A 56 -3.22 -8.81 -10.15
C GLY A 56 -3.87 -8.89 -8.76
N VAL A 57 -3.78 -7.81 -7.97
CA VAL A 57 -4.42 -7.76 -6.63
C VAL A 57 -5.94 -7.70 -6.77
N GLN A 58 -6.45 -6.89 -7.69
CA GLN A 58 -7.90 -6.75 -7.90
C GLN A 58 -8.54 -8.09 -8.32
N ASN A 59 -7.92 -8.81 -9.26
CA ASN A 59 -8.37 -10.14 -9.68
C ASN A 59 -8.30 -11.16 -8.54
N CYS A 60 -7.20 -11.14 -7.75
CA CYS A 60 -7.08 -12.02 -6.58
C CYS A 60 -8.17 -11.76 -5.55
N LEU A 61 -8.55 -10.50 -5.30
CA LEU A 61 -9.64 -10.14 -4.38
C LEU A 61 -11.01 -10.57 -4.92
N GLN A 62 -11.23 -10.45 -6.23
CA GLN A 62 -12.45 -10.94 -6.88
C GLN A 62 -12.57 -12.46 -6.77
N ASP A 63 -11.50 -13.20 -7.07
CA ASP A 63 -11.48 -14.65 -6.91
C ASP A 63 -11.72 -15.03 -5.45
N LEU A 64 -11.02 -14.40 -4.50
CA LEU A 64 -11.23 -14.66 -3.07
C LEU A 64 -12.70 -14.44 -2.67
N THR A 65 -13.32 -13.35 -3.15
CA THR A 65 -14.74 -13.06 -2.89
C THR A 65 -15.64 -14.14 -3.48
N PHE A 66 -15.38 -14.55 -4.72
CA PHE A 66 -16.12 -15.64 -5.36
C PHE A 66 -16.00 -16.95 -4.56
N PHE A 67 -14.78 -17.38 -4.20
CA PHE A 67 -14.55 -18.58 -3.41
C PHE A 67 -15.17 -18.51 -2.01
N ALA A 68 -15.07 -17.35 -1.34
CA ALA A 68 -15.66 -17.14 -0.01
C ALA A 68 -17.20 -17.24 -0.05
N THR A 69 -17.84 -16.71 -1.08
CA THR A 69 -19.31 -16.82 -1.25
C THR A 69 -19.76 -18.22 -1.65
N ALA A 70 -18.91 -19.00 -2.33
CA ALA A 70 -19.23 -20.33 -2.83
C ALA A 70 -19.16 -21.42 -1.75
N ASN A 71 -18.17 -21.36 -0.83
CA ASN A 71 -18.06 -22.27 0.31
C ASN A 71 -17.15 -21.69 1.40
N CYS A 72 -17.75 -21.17 2.46
CA CYS A 72 -17.07 -20.57 3.62
C CYS A 72 -16.49 -21.65 4.57
N SER A 73 -15.57 -22.49 4.08
CA SER A 73 -14.83 -23.43 4.93
C SER A 73 -13.34 -23.12 4.94
N ASP A 74 -12.70 -23.34 6.09
CA ASP A 74 -11.25 -23.15 6.26
C ASP A 74 -10.45 -23.97 5.22
N SER A 75 -10.93 -25.16 4.86
CA SER A 75 -10.29 -26.01 3.86
C SER A 75 -10.25 -25.38 2.46
N VAL A 76 -11.33 -24.70 2.05
CA VAL A 76 -11.43 -24.01 0.75
C VAL A 76 -10.59 -22.74 0.78
N ALA A 77 -10.55 -22.03 1.90
CA ALA A 77 -9.66 -20.88 2.06
C ALA A 77 -8.18 -21.30 1.96
N ILE A 78 -7.78 -22.37 2.64
CA ILE A 78 -6.43 -22.92 2.56
C ILE A 78 -6.10 -23.31 1.11
N ASP A 79 -7.00 -24.02 0.43
CA ASP A 79 -6.79 -24.44 -0.96
C ASP A 79 -6.62 -23.24 -1.91
N PHE A 80 -7.42 -22.19 -1.72
CA PHE A 80 -7.25 -20.93 -2.45
C PHE A 80 -5.87 -20.31 -2.22
N PHE A 81 -5.41 -20.19 -0.97
CA PHE A 81 -4.10 -19.60 -0.70
C PHE A 81 -2.94 -20.46 -1.22
N VAL A 82 -3.04 -21.78 -1.10
CA VAL A 82 -1.99 -22.71 -1.54
C VAL A 82 -1.94 -22.81 -3.07
N ASN A 83 -3.08 -22.96 -3.74
CA ASN A 83 -3.11 -23.28 -5.17
C ASN A 83 -3.32 -22.06 -6.07
N LYS A 84 -4.11 -21.06 -5.64
CA LYS A 84 -4.35 -19.84 -6.43
C LYS A 84 -3.33 -18.77 -6.11
N VAL A 85 -3.25 -18.36 -4.85
CA VAL A 85 -2.39 -17.22 -4.46
C VAL A 85 -0.91 -17.54 -4.66
N SER A 86 -0.47 -18.71 -4.21
CA SER A 86 0.95 -19.08 -4.28
C SER A 86 1.44 -19.47 -5.67
N VAL A 87 0.54 -19.73 -6.63
CA VAL A 87 0.91 -20.14 -8.00
C VAL A 87 0.56 -19.02 -8.98
N GLU A 88 -0.73 -18.72 -9.15
CA GLU A 88 -1.24 -17.79 -10.16
C GLU A 88 -0.95 -16.33 -9.80
N TYR A 89 -0.98 -15.98 -8.51
CA TYR A 89 -0.71 -14.62 -8.04
C TYR A 89 0.69 -14.46 -7.41
N SER A 90 1.59 -15.41 -7.65
CA SER A 90 2.93 -15.43 -7.05
C SER A 90 3.74 -14.17 -7.34
N ASP A 91 3.75 -13.70 -8.60
CA ASP A 91 4.44 -12.48 -9.01
C ASP A 91 3.80 -11.22 -8.39
N THR A 92 2.47 -11.19 -8.29
CA THR A 92 1.74 -10.12 -7.60
C THR A 92 2.20 -10.01 -6.14
N PHE A 93 2.30 -11.13 -5.42
CA PHE A 93 2.71 -11.13 -4.02
C PHE A 93 4.23 -11.03 -3.81
N LYS A 94 5.04 -11.23 -4.85
CA LYS A 94 6.48 -10.96 -4.80
C LYS A 94 6.76 -9.48 -4.56
N ILE A 95 6.02 -8.59 -5.23
CA ILE A 95 6.11 -7.14 -5.04
C ILE A 95 5.76 -6.76 -3.60
N PHE A 96 4.66 -7.32 -3.07
CA PHE A 96 4.25 -7.12 -1.67
C PHE A 96 5.35 -7.57 -0.69
N LYS A 97 5.92 -8.76 -0.92
CA LYS A 97 7.00 -9.30 -0.10
C LYS A 97 8.24 -8.40 -0.10
N ASP A 98 8.58 -7.83 -1.25
CA ASP A 98 9.73 -6.94 -1.36
C ASP A 98 9.49 -5.60 -0.65
N ILE A 99 8.27 -5.04 -0.73
CA ILE A 99 7.88 -3.86 0.06
C ILE A 99 8.03 -4.16 1.56
N PHE A 100 7.50 -5.28 2.04
CA PHE A 100 7.59 -5.67 3.46
C PHE A 100 9.02 -5.92 3.92
N LYS A 101 9.87 -6.51 3.09
CA LYS A 101 11.30 -6.64 3.40
C LYS A 101 11.98 -5.28 3.56
N THR A 102 11.66 -4.31 2.70
CA THR A 102 12.19 -2.94 2.84
C THR A 102 11.70 -2.30 4.14
N VAL A 103 10.44 -2.50 4.51
CA VAL A 103 9.90 -2.03 5.80
C VAL A 103 10.63 -2.68 7.00
N LEU A 104 10.93 -3.97 6.93
CA LEU A 104 11.59 -4.69 8.04
C LEU A 104 13.09 -4.42 8.15
N SER A 105 13.76 -4.08 7.04
CA SER A 105 15.22 -3.93 7.00
C SER A 105 15.71 -2.49 7.17
N GLU A 106 14.88 -1.50 6.82
CA GLU A 106 15.27 -0.10 6.95
C GLU A 106 14.90 0.47 8.32
N GLN A 107 15.84 1.22 8.91
CA GLN A 107 15.56 2.06 10.07
C GLN A 107 14.96 3.37 9.58
N TYR A 108 13.65 3.52 9.70
CA TYR A 108 12.99 4.79 9.44
C TYR A 108 13.09 5.68 10.66
N THR A 109 14.14 6.48 10.74
CA THR A 109 14.34 7.41 11.88
C THR A 109 13.20 8.42 12.03
N CYS A 110 12.42 8.62 10.96
CA CYS A 110 11.27 9.53 10.90
C CYS A 110 9.90 8.83 11.02
N ASN A 111 9.73 7.83 11.90
CA ASN A 111 8.45 7.23 12.33
C ASN A 111 7.36 7.26 11.24
N SER A 112 7.50 6.43 10.22
CA SER A 112 6.78 6.59 8.97
C SER A 112 6.05 5.36 8.49
N PHE A 113 6.32 4.20 9.09
CA PHE A 113 5.54 2.98 8.93
C PHE A 113 5.06 2.54 10.32
N SER A 114 3.85 2.96 10.72
CA SER A 114 3.09 2.25 11.75
C SER A 114 1.89 1.66 11.02
N PHE A 115 2.01 0.37 10.68
CA PHE A 115 0.89 -0.51 10.31
C PHE A 115 0.36 -1.26 11.55
N LEU A 116 0.88 -0.88 12.73
CA LEU A 116 0.50 -1.36 14.06
C LEU A 116 0.14 -0.14 14.91
#